data_AF-A0A0D2GST5-F1
#
_entry.id   AF-A0A0D2GST5-F1
#
_cell.length_a   1.000
_cell.length_b   1.000
_cell.length_c   1.000
_cell.angle_alpha   90.00
_cell.angle_beta   90.00
_cell.angle_gamma   90.00
#
_symmetry.space_group_name_H-M   'P 1'
#
loop_
_entity.id
_entity.type
_entity.pdbx_description
1 polymer ?
#
loop_
_entity_poly.entity_id
_entity_poly.type
_entity_poly.pdbx_seq_one_letter_code
_entity_poly.pdbx_strand_id
1 'polypeptide(L)'
;MKRKFSAEGPSSSPTPIDTESDNTSSAKEETVDPDDLCPICHCLIYKPIRTRCNHTLCQSCMALWADVSVTSQLTAVGLDDEVAVMLPHEIETRCPMCRTFTISTLDPTRERALQRLYPVSYQAREAESQTAEEDGSASTIETLTVHIGNEHTEIRAEQGSNNKHHWKFFIRPSRIDLIEEVQVFLHPTFRNPIVVLEWPPYEIRRLGWGYFTIYANIILKPGYSWVSPEAEGTRDGAPKGKLPLEWTLDFNGRGSQARIRLKVRKEKEGQEAELDIQREHVRRSYARQREADPDWEET
;
A
#
# COMPACT_ATOMS: atom_id res chain seq x y z
N MET A 1 -15.27 21.60 -51.26
CA MET A 1 -15.27 22.06 -52.67
C MET A 1 -13.82 22.05 -53.16
N LYS A 2 -13.44 21.11 -54.05
CA LYS A 2 -13.03 21.34 -55.47
C LYS A 2 -11.76 22.22 -55.57
N ARG A 3 -10.56 21.81 -56.03
CA ARG A 3 -10.15 20.87 -57.12
C ARG A 3 -8.66 20.48 -56.98
N LYS A 4 -8.34 19.25 -57.44
CA LYS A 4 -7.02 18.76 -57.89
C LYS A 4 -6.69 19.32 -59.28
N PHE A 5 -5.40 19.48 -59.61
CA PHE A 5 -4.89 19.41 -60.99
C PHE A 5 -3.49 18.77 -61.06
N SER A 6 -3.34 17.95 -62.10
CA SER A 6 -2.28 17.00 -62.50
C SER A 6 -0.96 17.68 -62.95
N ALA A 7 0.22 17.10 -62.68
CA ALA A 7 1.01 16.13 -63.49
C ALA A 7 1.77 16.75 -64.68
N GLU A 8 3.11 16.59 -64.68
CA GLU A 8 3.98 16.02 -65.76
C GLU A 8 5.47 16.33 -65.48
N GLY A 9 6.34 15.32 -65.68
CA GLY A 9 7.82 15.44 -65.60
C GLY A 9 8.42 16.14 -66.83
N PRO A 10 9.77 16.15 -67.08
CA PRO A 10 10.65 14.96 -67.02
C PRO A 10 12.14 15.19 -66.61
N SER A 11 12.87 14.06 -66.49
CA SER A 11 14.28 13.82 -66.88
C SER A 11 15.42 14.75 -66.38
N SER A 12 16.30 14.22 -65.52
CA SER A 12 17.73 13.96 -65.85
C SER A 12 18.50 13.40 -64.64
N SER A 13 19.34 12.39 -64.93
CA SER A 13 20.19 11.56 -64.06
C SER A 13 21.37 12.32 -63.41
N PRO A 14 21.98 11.80 -62.32
CA PRO A 14 23.25 11.05 -62.51
C PRO A 14 23.54 9.90 -61.49
N THR A 15 24.22 8.86 -62.00
CA THR A 15 25.17 7.88 -61.39
C THR A 15 24.93 7.24 -60.01
N PRO A 16 25.01 5.89 -59.90
CA PRO A 16 24.98 5.20 -58.61
C PRO A 16 26.34 5.29 -57.93
N ILE A 17 26.35 5.72 -56.66
CA ILE A 17 27.48 5.55 -55.75
C ILE A 17 27.31 4.20 -55.07
N ASP A 18 28.30 3.35 -55.27
CA ASP A 18 28.49 2.10 -54.54
C ASP A 18 28.54 2.40 -53.03
N THR A 19 27.59 1.87 -52.28
CA THR A 19 27.75 1.72 -50.83
C THR A 19 27.06 0.44 -50.41
N GLU A 20 27.80 -0.65 -50.61
CA GLU A 20 27.67 -1.87 -49.83
C GLU A 20 27.71 -1.48 -48.35
N SER A 21 26.57 -1.53 -47.68
CA SER A 21 26.47 -1.49 -46.23
C SER A 21 25.53 -2.59 -45.82
N ASP A 22 26.13 -3.78 -45.85
CA ASP A 22 25.69 -4.99 -45.19
C ASP A 22 25.41 -4.70 -43.71
N ASN A 23 24.18 -4.28 -43.42
CA ASN A 23 23.70 -4.06 -42.06
C ASN A 23 22.76 -5.21 -41.66
N THR A 24 23.28 -6.42 -41.86
CA THR A 24 22.70 -7.65 -41.35
C THR A 24 23.19 -7.84 -39.91
N SER A 25 22.77 -6.96 -38.99
CA SER A 25 22.97 -7.20 -37.55
C SER A 25 22.01 -8.31 -37.12
N SER A 26 22.45 -9.55 -37.32
CA SER A 26 21.86 -10.75 -36.74
C SER A 26 21.60 -10.48 -35.26
N ALA A 27 20.31 -10.39 -34.91
CA ALA A 27 19.88 -10.48 -33.53
C ALA A 27 20.34 -11.85 -33.04
N LYS A 28 21.48 -11.89 -32.35
CA LYS A 28 21.93 -13.08 -31.64
C LYS A 28 20.83 -13.38 -30.63
N GLU A 29 20.12 -14.49 -30.82
CA GLU A 29 19.14 -14.98 -29.86
C GLU A 29 19.84 -15.09 -28.50
N GLU A 30 19.48 -14.19 -27.58
CA GLU A 30 19.99 -14.21 -26.21
C GLU A 30 19.45 -15.48 -25.54
N THR A 31 20.35 -16.39 -25.20
CA THR A 31 20.01 -17.59 -24.43
C THR A 31 20.06 -17.24 -22.95
N VAL A 32 18.89 -17.08 -22.33
CA VAL A 32 18.76 -16.72 -20.91
C VAL A 32 19.07 -17.94 -20.03
N ASP A 33 19.97 -17.77 -19.06
CA ASP A 33 20.30 -18.81 -18.08
C ASP A 33 19.06 -19.16 -17.21
N PRO A 34 18.78 -20.44 -16.93
CA PRO A 34 17.69 -20.85 -16.05
C PRO A 34 17.68 -20.17 -14.66
N ASP A 35 18.84 -19.82 -14.09
CA ASP A 35 18.94 -19.14 -12.79
C ASP A 35 18.52 -17.66 -12.85
N ASP A 36 18.39 -17.10 -14.07
CA ASP A 36 17.92 -15.75 -14.35
C ASP A 36 16.42 -15.70 -14.71
N LEU A 37 15.74 -16.85 -14.72
CA LEU A 37 14.30 -16.96 -14.94
C LEU A 37 13.52 -16.88 -13.62
N CYS A 38 12.37 -16.21 -13.68
CA CYS A 38 11.48 -16.13 -12.54
C CYS A 38 10.79 -17.49 -12.32
N PRO A 39 10.79 -18.05 -11.10
CA PRO A 39 10.17 -19.35 -10.81
C PRO A 39 8.63 -19.35 -10.87
N ILE A 40 8.00 -18.20 -11.16
CA ILE A 40 6.55 -18.06 -11.26
C ILE A 40 6.13 -17.93 -12.73
N CYS A 41 6.65 -16.94 -13.46
CA CYS A 41 6.28 -16.71 -14.86
C CYS A 41 7.19 -17.44 -15.87
N HIS A 42 8.33 -17.98 -15.42
CA HIS A 42 9.34 -18.65 -16.25
C HIS A 42 9.94 -17.76 -17.35
N CYS A 43 9.81 -16.43 -17.23
CA CYS A 43 10.46 -15.44 -18.08
C CYS A 43 11.68 -14.84 -17.35
N LEU A 44 12.53 -14.11 -18.07
CA LEU A 44 13.61 -13.30 -17.49
C LEU A 44 13.07 -12.44 -16.33
N ILE A 45 13.75 -12.48 -15.19
CA ILE A 45 13.35 -11.71 -14.01
C ILE A 45 13.36 -10.21 -14.34
N TYR A 46 12.23 -9.55 -14.16
CA TYR A 46 12.04 -8.13 -14.41
C TYR A 46 11.68 -7.41 -13.10
N LYS A 47 12.32 -6.27 -12.82
CA LYS A 47 12.29 -5.59 -11.52
C LYS A 47 12.44 -6.59 -10.37
N PRO A 48 13.62 -7.25 -10.25
CA PRO A 48 13.85 -8.30 -9.27
C PRO A 48 13.55 -7.80 -7.87
N ILE A 49 12.82 -8.61 -7.11
CA ILE A 49 12.71 -8.45 -5.67
C ILE A 49 13.37 -9.64 -4.99
N ARG A 50 13.94 -9.39 -3.81
CA ARG A 50 14.58 -10.40 -2.98
C ARG A 50 13.85 -10.52 -1.66
N THR A 51 13.48 -11.74 -1.33
CA THR A 51 12.88 -12.09 -0.03
C THR A 51 13.95 -12.22 1.05
N ARG A 52 13.58 -12.16 2.33
CA ARG A 52 14.50 -12.42 3.46
C ARG A 52 15.04 -13.85 3.49
N CYS A 53 14.32 -14.79 2.88
CA CYS A 53 14.78 -16.17 2.65
C CYS A 53 15.65 -16.31 1.38
N ASN A 54 16.09 -15.20 0.78
CA ASN A 54 17.02 -15.12 -0.34
C ASN A 54 16.52 -15.72 -1.67
N HIS A 55 15.20 -15.82 -1.84
CA HIS A 55 14.59 -16.13 -3.14
C HIS A 55 14.34 -14.85 -3.94
N THR A 56 14.59 -14.91 -5.24
CA THR A 56 14.46 -13.79 -6.19
C THR A 56 13.41 -14.07 -7.25
N LEU A 57 12.58 -13.08 -7.55
CA LEU A 57 11.45 -13.19 -8.49
C LEU A 57 11.05 -11.81 -9.01
N CYS A 58 10.18 -11.73 -10.02
CA CYS A 58 9.66 -10.46 -10.53
C CYS A 58 8.79 -9.76 -9.49
N GLN A 59 8.90 -8.43 -9.37
CA GLN A 59 8.03 -7.63 -8.50
C GLN A 59 6.54 -7.92 -8.75
N SER A 60 6.11 -7.93 -10.01
CA SER A 60 4.72 -8.19 -10.40
C SER A 60 4.23 -9.59 -10.00
N CYS A 61 5.10 -10.61 -10.12
CA CYS A 61 4.78 -11.97 -9.71
C CYS A 61 4.57 -12.09 -8.20
N MET A 62 5.34 -11.34 -7.40
CA MET A 62 5.11 -11.28 -5.95
C MET A 62 3.81 -10.58 -5.59
N ALA A 63 3.51 -9.47 -6.26
CA ALA A 63 2.28 -8.71 -5.98
C ALA A 63 1.04 -9.57 -6.27
N LEU A 64 1.05 -10.29 -7.39
CA LEU A 64 0.01 -11.28 -7.73
C LEU A 64 -0.08 -12.41 -6.68
N TRP A 65 1.06 -12.91 -6.22
CA TRP A 65 1.07 -13.92 -5.17
C TRP A 65 0.56 -13.38 -3.82
N ALA A 66 0.91 -12.15 -3.47
CA ALA A 66 0.45 -11.48 -2.26
C ALA A 66 -1.07 -11.34 -2.26
N ASP A 67 -1.68 -11.04 -3.41
CA ASP A 67 -3.13 -11.00 -3.57
C ASP A 67 -3.78 -12.34 -3.16
N VAL A 68 -3.26 -13.47 -3.64
CA VAL A 68 -3.90 -14.78 -3.35
C VAL A 68 -3.54 -15.37 -1.98
N SER A 69 -2.42 -14.96 -1.37
CA SER A 69 -1.88 -15.61 -0.17
C SER A 69 -2.16 -14.88 1.14
N VAL A 70 -2.57 -13.60 1.09
CA VAL A 70 -2.93 -12.82 2.28
C VAL A 70 -4.38 -13.06 2.70
N THR A 71 -4.57 -13.39 3.98
CA THR A 71 -5.87 -13.63 4.62
C THR A 71 -6.17 -12.56 5.69
N SER A 72 -7.34 -11.93 5.62
CA SER A 72 -7.76 -10.84 6.52
C SER A 72 -8.32 -11.33 7.87
N GLN A 73 -7.58 -12.18 8.58
CA GLN A 73 -7.99 -12.67 9.90
C GLN A 73 -7.27 -11.95 11.03
N LEU A 74 -8.03 -11.52 12.03
CA LEU A 74 -7.49 -10.93 13.26
C LEU A 74 -6.81 -12.03 14.09
N THR A 75 -5.53 -11.86 14.40
CA THR A 75 -4.71 -12.81 15.16
C THR A 75 -4.17 -12.12 16.41
N ALA A 76 -4.42 -12.65 17.61
CA ALA A 76 -3.84 -12.11 18.83
C ALA A 76 -2.30 -12.14 18.79
N VAL A 77 -1.66 -11.05 19.20
CA VAL A 77 -0.19 -10.91 19.27
C VAL A 77 0.20 -10.26 20.61
N GLY A 78 1.43 -10.45 21.07
CA GLY A 78 1.89 -9.90 22.34
C GLY A 78 2.01 -8.37 22.25
N LEU A 79 1.76 -7.63 23.33
CA LEU A 79 1.85 -6.15 23.30
C LEU A 79 3.23 -5.60 22.88
N ASP A 80 4.28 -6.38 23.08
CA ASP A 80 5.65 -6.01 22.72
C ASP A 80 5.99 -6.38 21.25
N ASP A 81 5.05 -7.00 20.51
CA ASP A 81 5.19 -7.25 19.07
C ASP A 81 4.97 -5.95 18.29
N GLU A 82 6.05 -5.41 17.73
CA GLU A 82 6.01 -4.20 16.92
C GLU A 82 5.65 -4.48 15.46
N VAL A 83 4.92 -3.54 14.85
CA VAL A 83 4.72 -3.53 13.39
C VAL A 83 5.94 -2.89 12.76
N ALA A 84 6.67 -3.64 11.93
CA ALA A 84 7.73 -3.07 11.12
C ALA A 84 7.12 -2.09 10.11
N VAL A 85 7.49 -0.81 10.21
CA VAL A 85 7.13 0.18 9.19
C VAL A 85 7.82 -0.21 7.89
N MET A 86 7.02 -0.35 6.84
CA MET A 86 7.45 -0.80 5.52
C MET A 86 7.62 0.38 4.57
N LEU A 87 8.54 0.22 3.63
CA LEU A 87 8.71 1.17 2.53
C LEU A 87 7.66 0.92 1.43
N PRO A 88 7.37 1.93 0.58
CA PRO A 88 6.38 1.80 -0.50
C PRO A 88 6.60 0.64 -1.47
N HIS A 89 7.85 0.20 -1.65
CA HIS A 89 8.22 -0.88 -2.57
C HIS A 89 8.38 -2.24 -1.89
N GLU A 90 8.13 -2.30 -0.58
CA GLU A 90 8.19 -3.55 0.17
C GLU A 90 6.84 -4.26 0.10
N ILE A 91 6.90 -5.58 -0.13
CA ILE A 91 5.71 -6.44 -0.17
C ILE A 91 5.84 -7.46 0.96
N GLU A 92 4.80 -7.58 1.78
CA GLU A 92 4.77 -8.48 2.92
C GLU A 92 3.82 -9.65 2.62
N THR A 93 4.39 -10.82 2.36
CA THR A 93 3.60 -12.03 2.11
C THR A 93 4.41 -13.30 2.35
N ARG A 94 3.80 -14.48 2.20
CA ARG A 94 4.52 -15.76 2.19
C ARG A 94 5.39 -15.83 0.94
N CYS A 95 6.62 -16.28 1.06
CA CYS A 95 7.47 -16.56 -0.09
C CYS A 95 6.84 -17.65 -0.98
N PRO A 96 6.70 -17.44 -2.30
CA PRO A 96 6.19 -18.47 -3.21
C PRO A 96 7.01 -19.77 -3.20
N MET A 97 8.33 -19.67 -2.97
CA MET A 97 9.25 -20.81 -3.06
C MET A 97 9.30 -21.65 -1.78
N CYS A 98 9.32 -21.01 -0.60
CA CYS A 98 9.48 -21.73 0.68
C CYS A 98 8.30 -21.55 1.64
N ARG A 99 7.29 -20.75 1.29
CA ARG A 99 6.08 -20.44 2.09
C ARG A 99 6.34 -19.72 3.42
N THR A 100 7.59 -19.43 3.73
CA THR A 100 8.01 -18.61 4.88
C THR A 100 7.49 -17.20 4.70
N PHE A 101 6.87 -16.66 5.74
CA PHE A 101 6.45 -15.26 5.76
C PHE A 101 7.66 -14.34 5.66
N THR A 102 7.63 -13.40 4.73
CA THR A 102 8.78 -12.56 4.40
C THR A 102 8.33 -11.17 3.95
N ILE A 103 9.21 -10.21 4.15
CA ILE A 103 9.18 -8.94 3.41
C ILE A 103 10.11 -9.10 2.21
N SER A 104 9.71 -8.61 1.05
CA SER A 104 10.55 -8.56 -0.15
C SER A 104 10.88 -7.13 -0.53
N THR A 105 12.14 -6.89 -0.89
CA THR A 105 12.68 -5.58 -1.27
C THR A 105 13.18 -5.63 -2.72
N LEU A 106 13.12 -4.52 -3.46
CA LEU A 106 13.77 -4.41 -4.78
C LEU A 106 15.28 -4.71 -4.69
N ASP A 107 15.81 -5.40 -5.70
CA ASP A 107 17.23 -5.73 -5.82
C ASP A 107 17.85 -5.01 -7.04
N PRO A 108 18.24 -3.73 -6.91
CA PRO A 108 18.77 -2.94 -8.02
C PRO A 108 20.12 -3.46 -8.52
N THR A 109 20.87 -4.22 -7.69
CA THR A 109 22.13 -4.83 -8.13
C THR A 109 21.85 -5.97 -9.09
N ARG A 110 20.89 -6.84 -8.77
CA ARG A 110 20.44 -7.91 -9.67
C ARG A 110 19.82 -7.34 -10.95
N GLU A 111 19.04 -6.26 -10.85
CA GLU A 111 18.44 -5.59 -12.00
C GLU A 111 19.50 -5.13 -13.01
N ARG A 112 20.50 -4.37 -12.54
CA ARG A 112 21.60 -3.90 -13.41
C ARG A 112 22.40 -5.06 -14.02
N ALA A 113 22.56 -6.16 -13.29
CA ALA A 113 23.23 -7.34 -13.80
C ALA A 113 22.45 -8.00 -14.95
N LEU A 114 21.12 -8.15 -14.80
CA LEU A 114 20.25 -8.71 -15.83
C LEU A 114 20.17 -7.81 -17.07
N GLN A 115 20.06 -6.49 -16.88
CA GLN A 115 20.11 -5.51 -17.99
C GLN A 115 21.41 -5.60 -18.81
N ARG A 116 22.54 -5.87 -18.15
CA ARG A 116 23.84 -5.99 -18.82
C ARG A 116 24.01 -7.33 -19.53
N LEU A 117 23.48 -8.42 -18.96
CA LEU A 117 23.62 -9.77 -19.51
C LEU A 117 22.63 -10.03 -20.66
N TYR A 118 21.40 -9.53 -20.54
CA TYR A 118 20.31 -9.78 -21.48
C TYR A 118 19.59 -8.48 -21.88
N PRO A 119 20.29 -7.54 -22.54
CA PRO A 119 19.71 -6.23 -22.86
C PRO A 119 18.45 -6.32 -23.73
N VAL A 120 18.42 -7.19 -24.73
CA VAL A 120 17.25 -7.33 -25.64
C VAL A 120 16.07 -7.93 -24.88
N SER A 121 16.33 -9.01 -24.15
CA SER A 121 15.30 -9.71 -23.38
C SER A 121 14.74 -8.84 -22.25
N TYR A 122 15.59 -8.06 -21.57
CA TYR A 122 15.16 -7.16 -20.49
C TYR A 122 14.29 -6.02 -21.02
N GLN A 123 14.66 -5.43 -22.16
CA GLN A 123 13.86 -4.40 -22.81
C GLN A 123 12.49 -4.93 -23.26
N ALA A 124 12.42 -6.17 -23.75
CA ALA A 124 11.15 -6.81 -24.07
C ALA A 124 10.25 -6.96 -22.81
N ARG A 125 10.83 -7.39 -21.68
CA ARG A 125 10.10 -7.48 -20.40
C ARG A 125 9.60 -6.11 -19.90
N GLU A 126 10.39 -5.06 -20.10
CA GLU A 126 9.99 -3.69 -19.77
C GLU A 126 8.77 -3.25 -20.60
N ALA A 127 8.81 -3.47 -21.92
CA ALA A 127 7.69 -3.17 -22.81
C ALA A 127 6.42 -3.96 -22.42
N GLU A 128 6.53 -5.25 -22.15
CA GLU A 128 5.41 -6.09 -21.68
C GLU A 128 4.78 -5.57 -20.38
N SER A 129 5.61 -5.11 -19.42
CA SER A 129 5.12 -4.52 -18.17
C SER A 129 4.41 -3.19 -18.40
N GLN A 130 4.95 -2.32 -19.26
CA GLN A 130 4.35 -1.02 -19.58
C GLN A 130 2.99 -1.21 -20.26
N THR A 131 2.88 -2.14 -21.22
CA THR A 131 1.60 -2.46 -21.85
C THR A 131 0.57 -2.99 -20.84
N ALA A 132 0.98 -3.86 -19.90
CA ALA A 132 0.09 -4.37 -18.87
C ALA A 132 -0.40 -3.28 -17.88
N GLU A 133 0.44 -2.29 -17.59
CA GLU A 133 0.13 -1.11 -16.79
C GLU A 133 -0.85 -0.17 -17.53
N GLU A 134 -0.62 0.08 -18.81
CA GLU A 134 -1.47 0.93 -19.67
C GLU A 134 -2.87 0.34 -19.91
N ASP A 135 -2.96 -0.97 -20.16
CA ASP A 135 -4.22 -1.68 -20.34
C ASP A 135 -5.09 -1.70 -19.06
N GLY A 136 -4.58 -1.15 -17.95
CA GLY A 136 -5.28 -1.06 -16.68
C GLY A 136 -5.54 -2.42 -16.03
N SER A 137 -4.99 -3.50 -16.59
CA SER A 137 -5.09 -4.85 -16.03
C SER A 137 -4.18 -5.01 -14.81
N ALA A 138 -3.11 -4.22 -14.71
CA ALA A 138 -2.16 -4.25 -13.60
C ALA A 138 -2.59 -3.36 -12.42
N SER A 139 -3.84 -3.46 -11.96
CA SER A 139 -4.19 -2.85 -10.66
C SER A 139 -3.31 -3.51 -9.59
N THR A 140 -2.31 -2.78 -9.10
CA THR A 140 -1.33 -3.33 -8.17
C THR A 140 -1.99 -3.45 -6.81
N ILE A 141 -2.01 -4.67 -6.29
CA ILE A 141 -2.48 -4.95 -4.94
C ILE A 141 -1.28 -4.85 -4.00
N GLU A 142 -1.41 -3.97 -3.02
CA GLU A 142 -0.45 -3.77 -1.95
C GLU A 142 -0.96 -4.43 -0.67
N THR A 143 -0.02 -4.91 0.14
CA THR A 143 -0.31 -5.54 1.43
C THR A 143 0.01 -4.59 2.56
N LEU A 144 -0.87 -4.54 3.56
CA LEU A 144 -0.72 -3.74 4.76
C LEU A 144 -0.94 -4.65 5.98
N THR A 145 -0.07 -4.57 6.98
CA THR A 145 -0.34 -5.15 8.31
C THR A 145 -0.78 -4.03 9.25
N VAL A 146 -1.85 -4.26 10.02
CA VAL A 146 -2.31 -3.34 11.06
C VAL A 146 -2.31 -4.07 12.39
N HIS A 147 -1.68 -3.49 13.41
CA HIS A 147 -1.95 -3.86 14.80
C HIS A 147 -3.00 -2.92 15.37
N ILE A 148 -4.06 -3.49 15.92
CA ILE A 148 -5.10 -2.78 16.67
C ILE A 148 -5.09 -3.30 18.10
N GLY A 149 -5.16 -2.40 19.08
CA GLY A 149 -5.01 -2.80 20.46
C GLY A 149 -5.21 -1.67 21.45
N ASN A 150 -5.06 -2.03 22.72
CA ASN A 150 -4.97 -1.05 23.77
C ASN A 150 -3.92 -1.42 24.83
N GLU A 151 -3.27 -0.41 25.36
CA GLU A 151 -2.52 -0.47 26.61
C GLU A 151 -3.40 0.01 27.77
N HIS A 152 -3.13 -0.49 28.96
CA HIS A 152 -3.90 -0.19 30.17
C HIS A 152 -2.98 -0.10 31.40
N THR A 153 -3.29 0.83 32.29
CA THR A 153 -2.69 0.95 33.63
C THR A 153 -3.75 1.45 34.61
N GLU A 154 -3.83 0.82 35.78
CA GLU A 154 -4.70 1.30 36.85
C GLU A 154 -4.00 2.44 37.61
N ILE A 155 -4.69 3.56 37.76
CA ILE A 155 -4.21 4.75 38.48
C ILE A 155 -5.01 4.94 39.77
N ARG A 156 -4.42 5.64 40.73
CA ARG A 156 -5.16 6.06 41.94
C ARG A 156 -6.16 7.14 41.53
N ALA A 157 -7.44 6.82 41.63
CA ALA A 157 -8.49 7.80 41.37
C ALA A 157 -8.49 8.90 42.44
N GLU A 158 -8.79 10.14 42.02
CA GLU A 158 -9.09 11.23 42.94
C GLU A 158 -10.30 10.89 43.82
N GLN A 159 -10.37 11.48 45.03
CA GLN A 159 -11.46 11.20 45.96
C GLN A 159 -12.82 11.45 45.30
N GLY A 160 -13.60 10.39 45.13
CA GLY A 160 -14.94 10.43 44.52
C GLY A 160 -15.00 10.10 43.03
N SER A 161 -13.87 9.89 42.35
CA SER A 161 -13.84 9.49 40.95
C SER A 161 -13.76 7.97 40.79
N ASN A 162 -14.55 7.41 39.86
CA ASN A 162 -14.43 6.00 39.44
C ASN A 162 -13.48 5.82 38.25
N ASN A 163 -12.92 6.92 37.71
CA ASN A 163 -12.05 6.90 36.55
C ASN A 163 -10.63 6.48 36.94
N LYS A 164 -10.47 5.18 37.22
CA LYS A 164 -9.23 4.56 37.68
C LYS A 164 -8.45 3.85 36.57
N HIS A 165 -9.03 3.70 35.38
CA HIS A 165 -8.38 3.02 34.26
C HIS A 165 -7.83 4.05 33.30
N HIS A 166 -6.51 4.20 33.28
CA HIS A 166 -5.81 4.93 32.22
C HIS A 166 -5.54 3.97 31.07
N TRP A 167 -6.11 4.25 29.91
CA TRP A 167 -6.00 3.38 28.75
C TRP A 167 -5.55 4.15 27.52
N LYS A 168 -4.82 3.46 26.65
CA LYS A 168 -4.34 3.97 25.36
C LYS A 168 -4.81 3.05 24.26
N PHE A 169 -5.74 3.49 23.43
CA PHE A 169 -6.10 2.76 22.20
C PHE A 169 -5.18 3.19 21.07
N PHE A 170 -4.78 2.25 20.21
CA PHE A 170 -3.89 2.53 19.08
C PHE A 170 -4.23 1.72 17.84
N ILE A 171 -3.93 2.30 16.68
CA ILE A 171 -3.90 1.63 15.38
C ILE A 171 -2.51 1.84 14.78
N ARG A 172 -1.75 0.76 14.58
CA ARG A 172 -0.38 0.80 14.08
C ARG A 172 -0.30 0.11 12.71
N PRO A 173 -0.40 0.84 11.60
CA PRO A 173 -0.25 0.30 10.26
C PRO A 173 1.24 0.14 9.88
N SER A 174 1.57 -0.88 9.09
CA SER A 174 2.91 -1.06 8.52
C SER A 174 3.20 -0.04 7.42
N ARG A 175 2.17 0.43 6.71
CA ARG A 175 2.25 1.42 5.63
C ARG A 175 1.48 2.67 5.99
N ILE A 176 2.12 3.57 6.74
CA ILE A 176 1.57 4.89 7.11
C ILE A 176 1.34 5.79 5.89
N ASP A 177 2.07 5.55 4.80
CA ASP A 177 1.99 6.31 3.57
C ASP A 177 0.67 6.09 2.81
N LEU A 178 -0.04 4.98 3.08
CA LEU A 178 -1.35 4.67 2.51
C LEU A 178 -2.52 5.22 3.34
N ILE A 179 -2.30 5.54 4.62
CA ILE A 179 -3.36 5.96 5.53
C ILE A 179 -3.50 7.48 5.46
N GLU A 180 -4.74 7.94 5.25
CA GLU A 180 -5.08 9.35 5.32
C GLU A 180 -5.38 9.77 6.75
N GLU A 181 -6.31 9.05 7.39
CA GLU A 181 -6.72 9.31 8.76
C GLU A 181 -7.34 8.07 9.41
N VAL A 182 -7.41 8.10 10.73
CA VAL A 182 -8.13 7.12 11.56
C VAL A 182 -9.21 7.85 12.35
N GLN A 183 -10.47 7.48 12.15
CA GLN A 183 -11.59 8.02 12.92
C GLN A 183 -11.96 7.05 14.03
N VAL A 184 -11.87 7.47 15.28
CA VAL A 184 -12.13 6.66 16.47
C VAL A 184 -13.44 7.11 17.12
N PHE A 185 -14.36 6.17 17.31
CA PHE A 185 -15.66 6.40 17.93
C PHE A 185 -15.66 5.79 19.33
N LEU A 186 -15.59 6.68 20.32
CA LEU A 186 -15.68 6.39 21.73
C LEU A 186 -17.14 6.31 22.20
N HIS A 187 -17.32 5.80 23.43
CA HIS A 187 -18.63 5.76 24.05
C HIS A 187 -19.24 7.18 24.17
N PRO A 188 -20.56 7.36 24.01
CA PRO A 188 -21.20 8.68 24.07
C PRO A 188 -21.04 9.46 25.40
N THR A 189 -20.56 8.82 26.46
CA THR A 189 -20.27 9.48 27.76
C THR A 189 -18.99 10.31 27.73
N PHE A 190 -18.13 10.14 26.72
CA PHE A 190 -16.97 11.01 26.53
C PHE A 190 -17.42 12.35 25.94
N ARG A 191 -16.81 13.44 26.39
CA ARG A 191 -17.14 14.80 25.94
C ARG A 191 -16.95 14.98 24.43
N ASN A 192 -15.91 14.34 23.88
CA ASN A 192 -15.64 14.25 22.46
C ASN A 192 -15.64 12.77 22.04
N PRO A 193 -16.81 12.19 21.71
CA PRO A 193 -16.90 10.76 21.42
C PRO A 193 -16.36 10.40 20.03
N ILE A 194 -15.97 11.36 19.20
CA ILE A 194 -15.43 11.11 17.85
C ILE A 194 -14.08 11.82 17.74
N VAL A 195 -13.00 11.06 17.60
CA VAL A 195 -11.64 11.58 17.49
C VAL A 195 -11.08 11.24 16.12
N VAL A 196 -10.57 12.23 15.39
CA VAL A 196 -9.95 12.05 14.08
C VAL A 196 -8.43 12.22 14.22
N LEU A 197 -7.70 11.19 13.78
CA LEU A 197 -6.24 11.11 13.87
C LEU A 197 -5.66 11.13 12.46
N GLU A 198 -5.19 12.29 12.01
CA GLU A 198 -4.61 12.47 10.67
C GLU A 198 -3.14 12.02 10.58
N TRP A 199 -2.44 11.95 11.71
CA TRP A 199 -1.01 11.70 11.75
C TRP A 199 -0.66 10.56 12.73
N PRO A 200 0.37 9.75 12.42
CA PRO A 200 0.88 8.76 13.37
C PRO A 200 1.32 9.44 14.68
N PRO A 201 1.23 8.75 15.84
CA PRO A 201 1.07 7.30 15.99
C PRO A 201 -0.38 6.76 16.07
N TYR A 202 -1.39 7.51 15.62
CA TYR A 202 -2.82 7.11 15.62
C TYR A 202 -3.25 6.47 16.95
N GLU A 203 -2.95 7.15 18.04
CA GLU A 203 -3.31 6.73 19.39
C GLU A 203 -4.17 7.77 20.09
N ILE A 204 -4.97 7.30 21.05
CA ILE A 204 -5.74 8.14 21.96
C ILE A 204 -5.54 7.64 23.39
N ARG A 205 -5.49 8.57 24.34
CA ARG A 205 -5.39 8.27 25.76
C ARG A 205 -6.55 8.90 26.49
N ARG A 206 -7.17 8.16 27.40
CA ARG A 206 -8.29 8.63 28.22
C ARG A 206 -8.33 7.90 29.56
N LEU A 207 -9.07 8.49 30.49
CA LEU A 207 -9.47 7.85 31.73
C LEU A 207 -10.87 7.26 31.60
N GLY A 208 -11.10 6.10 32.20
CA GLY A 208 -12.40 5.46 32.24
C GLY A 208 -12.62 4.64 33.51
N TRP A 209 -13.86 4.25 33.72
CA TRP A 209 -14.30 3.42 34.86
C TRP A 209 -14.52 1.95 34.47
N GLY A 210 -14.54 1.64 33.18
CA GLY A 210 -14.80 0.31 32.64
C GLY A 210 -14.37 0.19 31.18
N TYR A 211 -14.41 -1.03 30.66
CA TYR A 211 -14.08 -1.34 29.27
C TYR A 211 -15.32 -1.23 28.38
N PHE A 212 -15.10 -0.97 27.09
CA PHE A 212 -16.13 -0.89 26.07
C PHE A 212 -15.53 -1.21 24.69
N THR A 213 -16.37 -1.43 23.70
CA THR A 213 -15.94 -1.61 22.31
C THR A 213 -15.76 -0.25 21.64
N ILE A 214 -14.55 -0.01 21.14
CA ILE A 214 -14.19 1.12 20.29
C ILE A 214 -14.43 0.70 18.84
N TYR A 215 -15.13 1.55 18.09
CA TYR A 215 -15.22 1.44 16.64
C TYR A 215 -14.19 2.39 16.03
N ALA A 216 -13.46 1.94 15.03
CA ALA A 216 -12.47 2.76 14.34
C ALA A 216 -12.57 2.58 12.83
N ASN A 217 -12.59 3.68 12.07
CA ASN A 217 -12.50 3.65 10.62
C ASN A 217 -11.07 3.98 10.21
N ILE A 218 -10.43 3.09 9.45
CA ILE A 218 -9.16 3.40 8.77
C ILE A 218 -9.49 3.89 7.36
N ILE A 219 -9.12 5.13 7.06
CA ILE A 219 -9.38 5.76 5.77
C ILE A 219 -8.08 5.78 4.98
N LEU A 220 -8.13 5.26 3.76
CA LEU A 220 -7.02 5.28 2.82
C LEU A 220 -6.92 6.63 2.14
N LYS A 221 -5.70 6.98 1.76
CA LYS A 221 -5.44 8.08 0.85
C LYS A 221 -6.18 7.90 -0.48
N PRO A 222 -6.44 9.00 -1.20
CA PRO A 222 -6.95 8.93 -2.57
C PRO A 222 -6.19 7.99 -3.47
N GLY A 223 -6.89 7.45 -4.46
CA GLY A 223 -6.29 6.53 -5.40
C GLY A 223 -6.03 5.15 -4.79
N TYR A 224 -6.56 4.86 -3.60
CA TYR A 224 -6.50 3.55 -2.98
C TYR A 224 -7.88 3.09 -2.51
N SER A 225 -8.14 1.80 -2.66
CA SER A 225 -9.33 1.16 -2.13
C SER A 225 -9.01 -0.16 -1.42
N TRP A 226 -9.75 -0.46 -0.36
CA TRP A 226 -9.61 -1.69 0.38
C TRP A 226 -10.11 -2.89 -0.43
N VAL A 227 -9.30 -3.94 -0.49
CA VAL A 227 -9.71 -5.26 -1.00
C VAL A 227 -10.23 -6.08 0.17
N SER A 228 -11.35 -5.63 0.73
CA SER A 228 -12.09 -6.31 1.79
C SER A 228 -13.60 -6.25 1.50
N PRO A 229 -14.38 -7.29 1.87
CA PRO A 229 -15.83 -7.26 1.80
C PRO A 229 -16.46 -6.33 2.84
N GLU A 230 -15.79 -6.08 3.98
CA GLU A 230 -16.22 -5.17 5.04
C GLU A 230 -15.95 -3.69 4.71
N ALA A 231 -15.19 -3.41 3.65
CA ALA A 231 -14.85 -2.06 3.25
C ALA A 231 -16.06 -1.27 2.73
N GLU A 232 -16.15 -0.02 3.16
CA GLU A 232 -17.23 0.92 2.86
C GLU A 232 -16.71 2.12 2.07
N GLY A 233 -17.61 2.83 1.40
CA GLY A 233 -17.28 4.12 0.78
C GLY A 233 -16.93 5.18 1.82
N THR A 234 -16.07 6.12 1.44
CA THR A 234 -15.90 7.37 2.20
C THR A 234 -17.04 8.34 1.89
N ARG A 235 -17.23 9.37 2.73
CA ARG A 235 -18.22 10.43 2.46
C ARG A 235 -17.93 11.19 1.17
N ASP A 236 -16.67 11.26 0.78
CA ASP A 236 -16.18 11.94 -0.42
C ASP A 236 -16.35 11.09 -1.70
N GLY A 237 -17.01 9.93 -1.59
CA GLY A 237 -17.36 9.10 -2.73
C GLY A 237 -16.29 8.10 -3.16
N ALA A 238 -15.17 7.97 -2.44
CA ALA A 238 -14.17 6.95 -2.74
C ALA A 238 -14.75 5.55 -2.41
N PRO A 239 -14.99 4.69 -3.42
CA PRO A 239 -15.57 3.38 -3.18
C PRO A 239 -14.58 2.54 -2.38
N LYS A 240 -15.04 1.91 -1.29
CA LYS A 240 -14.18 1.09 -0.42
C LYS A 240 -12.94 1.83 0.11
N GLY A 241 -12.97 3.16 0.24
CA GLY A 241 -11.86 3.92 0.83
C GLY A 241 -11.78 3.83 2.36
N LYS A 242 -12.81 3.28 3.01
CA LYS A 242 -12.94 3.19 4.47
C LYS A 242 -13.04 1.74 4.94
N LEU A 243 -12.25 1.34 5.94
CA LEU A 243 -12.36 0.03 6.58
C LEU A 243 -12.78 0.18 8.04
N PRO A 244 -14.01 -0.22 8.39
CA PRO A 244 -14.44 -0.30 9.78
C PRO A 244 -13.73 -1.44 10.52
N LEU A 245 -13.23 -1.15 11.72
CA LEU A 245 -12.66 -2.10 12.66
C LEU A 245 -13.30 -1.92 14.04
N GLU A 246 -13.33 -3.00 14.80
CA GLU A 246 -13.88 -3.04 16.16
C GLU A 246 -12.82 -3.57 17.11
N TRP A 247 -12.72 -2.95 18.29
CA TRP A 247 -11.81 -3.40 19.35
C TRP A 247 -12.45 -3.25 20.72
N THR A 248 -12.62 -4.35 21.44
CA THR A 248 -13.04 -4.31 22.84
C THR A 248 -11.83 -4.05 23.72
N LEU A 249 -11.86 -2.96 24.49
CA LEU A 249 -10.80 -2.62 25.44
C LEU A 249 -10.57 -3.78 26.41
N ASP A 250 -9.30 -4.13 26.59
CA ASP A 250 -8.87 -5.13 27.55
C ASP A 250 -8.10 -4.48 28.69
N PHE A 251 -8.63 -4.59 29.90
CA PHE A 251 -8.00 -4.05 31.11
C PHE A 251 -7.30 -5.12 31.94
N ASN A 252 -7.16 -6.35 31.41
CA ASN A 252 -6.37 -7.37 32.04
C ASN A 252 -4.88 -7.06 31.87
N GLY A 253 -4.15 -6.91 32.98
CA GLY A 253 -2.74 -6.58 32.97
C GLY A 253 -2.46 -5.26 32.25
N ARG A 254 -1.54 -5.30 31.27
CA ARG A 254 -1.17 -4.14 30.43
C ARG A 254 -2.13 -3.91 29.25
N GLY A 255 -3.14 -4.74 29.06
CA GLY A 255 -4.02 -4.76 27.88
C GLY A 255 -3.63 -5.81 26.84
N SER A 256 -4.14 -5.69 25.62
CA SER A 256 -3.89 -6.63 24.53
C SER A 256 -3.89 -5.97 23.16
N GLN A 257 -3.39 -6.69 22.16
CA GLN A 257 -3.46 -6.27 20.76
C GLN A 257 -3.63 -7.47 19.83
N ALA A 258 -4.06 -7.19 18.61
CA ALA A 258 -4.14 -8.18 17.56
C ALA A 258 -3.63 -7.61 16.23
N ARG A 259 -3.13 -8.51 15.40
CA ARG A 259 -2.65 -8.25 14.05
C ARG A 259 -3.71 -8.65 13.03
N ILE A 260 -3.97 -7.77 12.08
CA ILE A 260 -4.73 -8.08 10.86
C ILE A 260 -3.87 -7.76 9.63
N ARG A 261 -3.95 -8.61 8.61
CA ARG A 261 -3.29 -8.40 7.32
C ARG A 261 -4.33 -8.04 6.28
N LEU A 262 -4.13 -6.93 5.60
CA LEU A 262 -5.10 -6.31 4.72
C LEU A 262 -4.50 -6.15 3.33
N LYS A 263 -5.38 -5.98 2.36
CA LYS A 263 -5.04 -5.75 0.96
C LYS A 263 -5.64 -4.43 0.51
N VAL A 264 -4.84 -3.65 -0.21
CA VAL A 264 -5.20 -2.36 -0.78
C VAL A 264 -4.95 -2.42 -2.27
N ARG A 265 -5.82 -1.82 -3.08
CA ARG A 265 -5.66 -1.70 -4.52
C ARG A 265 -5.37 -0.24 -4.85
N LYS A 266 -4.36 0.01 -5.68
CA LYS A 266 -4.16 1.34 -6.27
C LYS A 266 -5.13 1.53 -7.45
N GLU A 267 -5.99 2.53 -7.35
CA GLU A 267 -6.88 3.01 -8.41
C GLU A 267 -6.11 4.01 -9.28
N LYS A 268 -6.30 3.95 -10.61
CA LYS A 268 -5.46 4.60 -11.64
C LYS A 268 -5.01 6.02 -11.26
N GLU A 269 -3.73 6.32 -11.50
CA GLU A 269 -3.14 7.65 -11.31
C GLU A 269 -3.92 8.70 -12.13
N GLY A 270 -4.36 9.78 -11.49
CA GLY A 270 -5.01 10.91 -12.18
C GLY A 270 -6.25 11.53 -11.50
N GLN A 271 -6.77 10.96 -10.40
CA GLN A 271 -7.89 11.54 -9.64
C GLN A 271 -7.48 12.23 -8.33
N GLU A 272 -6.19 12.25 -8.01
CA GLU A 272 -5.66 12.69 -6.71
C GLU A 272 -5.97 14.15 -6.41
N ALA A 273 -5.79 15.06 -7.38
CA ALA A 273 -5.93 16.51 -7.16
C ALA A 273 -7.37 16.96 -6.87
N GLU A 274 -8.37 16.38 -7.54
CA GLU A 274 -9.78 16.74 -7.30
C GLU A 274 -10.25 16.23 -5.94
N LEU A 275 -9.87 15.00 -5.61
CA LEU A 275 -10.13 14.41 -4.31
C LEU A 275 -9.39 15.18 -3.19
N ASP A 276 -8.18 15.72 -3.45
CA ASP A 276 -7.39 16.49 -2.47
C ASP A 276 -8.06 17.82 -2.11
N ILE A 277 -8.70 18.48 -3.08
CA ILE A 277 -9.47 19.71 -2.83
C ILE A 277 -10.68 19.41 -1.94
N GLN A 278 -11.41 18.31 -2.20
CA GLN A 278 -12.54 17.89 -1.38
C GLN A 278 -12.08 17.56 0.05
N ARG A 279 -10.95 16.88 0.20
CA ARG A 279 -10.35 16.55 1.49
C ARG A 279 -9.86 17.75 2.27
N GLU A 280 -9.24 18.73 1.64
CA GLU A 280 -8.81 19.94 2.33
C GLU A 280 -10.01 20.69 2.93
N HIS A 281 -11.17 20.63 2.28
CA HIS A 281 -12.41 21.18 2.83
C HIS A 281 -12.88 20.39 4.08
N VAL A 282 -12.78 19.06 4.05
CA VAL A 282 -13.10 18.18 5.18
C VAL A 282 -12.12 18.38 6.35
N ARG A 283 -10.80 18.40 6.08
CA ARG A 283 -9.74 18.71 7.05
C ARG A 283 -9.98 20.03 7.76
N ARG A 284 -10.34 21.10 7.04
CA ARG A 284 -10.68 22.41 7.66
C ARG A 284 -11.92 22.37 8.54
N SER A 285 -12.85 21.47 8.27
CA SER A 285 -14.02 21.27 9.11
C SER A 285 -13.66 20.55 10.41
N TYR A 286 -12.80 19.54 10.34
CA TYR A 286 -12.39 18.74 11.50
C TYR A 286 -11.26 19.36 12.33
N ALA A 287 -10.35 20.13 11.73
CA ALA A 287 -9.34 20.92 12.47
C ALA A 287 -10.00 21.89 13.46
N ARG A 288 -11.11 22.52 13.07
CA ARG A 288 -11.96 23.33 13.96
C ARG A 288 -12.56 22.54 15.12
N GLN A 289 -12.80 21.24 14.93
CA GLN A 289 -13.30 20.35 15.99
C GLN A 289 -12.17 19.95 16.95
N ARG A 290 -10.93 19.80 16.46
CA ARG A 290 -9.73 19.50 17.26
C ARG A 290 -9.34 20.65 18.20
N GLU A 291 -9.42 21.89 17.74
CA GLU A 291 -9.15 23.09 18.57
C GLU A 291 -10.14 23.26 19.73
N ALA A 292 -11.29 22.58 19.68
CA ALA A 292 -12.33 22.64 20.68
C ALA A 292 -12.28 21.49 21.71
N ASP A 293 -11.24 20.64 21.69
CA ASP A 293 -11.09 19.51 22.62
C ASP A 293 -10.13 19.83 23.79
N PRO A 294 -10.65 20.29 24.95
CA PRO A 294 -9.84 20.56 26.13
C PRO A 294 -9.35 19.29 26.87
N ASP A 295 -9.79 18.09 26.47
CA ASP A 295 -9.42 16.84 27.12
C ASP A 295 -8.18 16.18 26.45
N TRP A 296 -7.49 16.91 25.58
CA TRP A 296 -6.20 16.51 25.01
C TRP A 296 -5.08 16.75 26.03
N GLU A 297 -4.55 15.67 26.60
CA GLU A 297 -3.26 15.71 27.31
C GLU A 297 -2.13 15.53 26.29
N GLU A 298 -1.38 16.59 26.02
CA GLU A 298 -0.07 16.48 25.39
C GLU A 298 0.88 15.78 26.37
N THR A 299 1.45 14.64 25.97
CA THR A 299 2.72 14.17 26.54
C THR A 299 3.88 14.94 25.97
#